data_AF-A0A7N2N1C9-F1
#
_entry.id   AF-A0A7N2N1C9-F1
#
_cell.length_a   1.000
_cell.length_b   1.000
_cell.length_c   1.000
_cell.angle_alpha   90.00
_cell.angle_beta   90.00
_cell.angle_gamma   90.00
#
_symmetry.space_group_name_H-M   'P 1'
#
loop_
_entity.id
_entity.type
_entity.pdbx_description
1 polymer ?
#
loop_
_entity_poly.entity_id
_entity_poly.type
_entity_poly.pdbx_seq_one_letter_code
_entity_poly.pdbx_strand_id
1 'polypeptide(L)' 'MATIPVNPKPFLNNLTGKPVIVKLKWGMEYKGFLASVDSYMNLQLANTEEYIDGQFTGNLGEILIRTAYKT' A
#
# COMPACT_ATOMS: atom_id res chain seq x y z
N MET A 1 -8.22 -6.16 25.43
CA MET A 1 -8.28 -7.09 24.29
C MET A 1 -6.85 -7.48 23.97
N ALA A 2 -6.49 -8.77 24.02
CA ALA A 2 -5.15 -9.21 23.66
C ALA A 2 -4.95 -9.04 22.14
N THR A 3 -3.90 -8.34 21.74
CA THR A 3 -3.52 -8.23 20.33
C THR A 3 -2.99 -9.58 19.89
N ILE A 4 -3.80 -10.33 19.14
CA ILE A 4 -3.34 -11.57 18.51
C ILE A 4 -2.24 -11.15 17.52
N PRO A 5 -1.01 -11.67 17.63
CA PRO A 5 0.04 -11.31 16.69
C PRO A 5 -0.38 -11.76 15.29
N VAL A 6 -0.64 -10.79 14.43
CA VAL A 6 -0.99 -11.03 13.03
C VAL A 6 0.31 -11.21 12.25
N ASN A 7 0.44 -12.34 11.55
CA ASN A 7 1.57 -12.54 10.64
C ASN A 7 1.44 -11.56 9.46
N PRO A 8 2.45 -10.70 9.18
CA PRO A 8 2.35 -9.67 8.15
C PRO A 8 2.10 -10.21 6.74
N LYS A 9 2.70 -11.35 6.38
CA LYS A 9 2.56 -11.94 5.03
C LYS A 9 1.12 -12.38 4.73
N PRO A 10 0.49 -13.24 5.55
CA PRO A 10 -0.92 -13.58 5.39
C PRO A 10 -1.85 -12.37 5.42
N PHE A 11 -1.55 -11.37 6.25
CA PHE A 11 -2.32 -10.15 6.32
C PHE A 11 -2.33 -9.39 4.99
N LEU A 12 -1.17 -9.15 4.39
CA LEU A 12 -1.06 -8.45 3.10
C LEU A 12 -1.71 -9.24 1.96
N ASN A 13 -1.51 -10.56 1.92
CA ASN A 13 -2.16 -11.42 0.92
C ASN A 13 -3.70 -11.38 1.02
N ASN A 14 -4.25 -11.27 2.24
CA ASN A 14 -5.69 -11.16 2.46
C ASN A 14 -6.27 -9.80 2.01
N LEU A 15 -5.42 -8.82 1.68
CA LEU A 15 -5.83 -7.51 1.16
C LEU A 15 -5.84 -7.46 -0.37
N THR A 16 -5.31 -8.47 -1.07
CA THR A 16 -5.34 -8.51 -2.53
C THR A 16 -6.77 -8.41 -3.07
N GLY A 17 -6.98 -7.55 -4.07
CA GLY A 17 -8.26 -7.20 -4.66
C GLY A 17 -9.08 -6.18 -3.86
N LYS A 18 -8.62 -5.75 -2.67
CA LYS A 18 -9.35 -4.81 -1.81
C LYS A 18 -8.82 -3.38 -1.95
N PRO A 19 -9.67 -2.37 -1.72
CA PRO A 19 -9.21 -0.99 -1.61
C PRO A 19 -8.32 -0.84 -0.38
N VAL A 20 -7.17 -0.21 -0.54
CA VAL A 20 -6.17 0.04 0.50
C VAL A 20 -5.71 1.49 0.44
N ILE A 21 -5.22 1.98 1.58
CA ILE A 21 -4.50 3.25 1.69
C ILE A 21 -3.06 2.92 2.10
N VAL A 22 -2.11 3.27 1.25
CA VAL A 22 -0.68 3.09 1.51
C VAL A 22 -0.07 4.44 1.83
N LYS A 23 0.37 4.62 3.08
CA LYS A 23 1.04 5.83 3.54
C LYS A 23 2.55 5.63 3.58
N LEU A 24 3.29 6.44 2.84
CA LEU A 24 4.75 6.43 2.86
C LEU A 24 5.29 7.25 4.04
N LYS A 25 6.56 7.00 4.39
CA LYS A 25 7.26 7.65 5.50
C LYS A 25 7.20 9.19 5.44
N TRP A 26 7.20 9.74 4.24
CA TRP A 26 7.24 11.19 4.00
C TRP A 26 5.86 11.83 3.78
N GLY A 27 4.79 11.15 4.16
CA GLY A 27 3.43 11.73 4.17
C GLY A 27 2.64 11.57 2.89
N MET A 28 3.25 11.13 1.79
CA MET A 28 2.53 10.74 0.57
C MET A 28 1.60 9.55 0.86
N GLU A 29 0.37 9.65 0.37
CA GLU A 29 -0.66 8.64 0.51
C GLU A 29 -1.14 8.20 -0.87
N TYR A 30 -1.27 6.89 -1.05
CA TYR A 30 -1.77 6.29 -2.28
C TYR A 30 -3.00 5.47 -1.96
N LYS A 31 -4.11 5.76 -2.63
CA LYS A 31 -5.37 5.05 -2.45
C LYS A 31 -5.68 4.28 -3.73
N GLY A 32 -5.90 2.99 -3.64
CA GLY A 32 -6.16 2.15 -4.82
C GLY A 32 -6.49 0.72 -4.43
N PHE A 33 -6.65 -0.15 -5.42
CA PHE A 33 -6.86 -1.58 -5.20
C PHE A 33 -5.53 -2.31 -5.14
N LEU A 34 -5.31 -3.12 -4.11
CA LEU A 34 -4.08 -3.92 -4.01
C LEU A 34 -4.11 -5.06 -5.04
N ALA A 35 -3.38 -4.93 -6.14
CA ALA A 35 -3.34 -5.92 -7.21
C ALA A 35 -2.44 -7.11 -6.85
N SER A 36 -1.26 -6.85 -6.29
CA SER A 36 -0.31 -7.89 -5.90
C SER A 36 0.66 -7.41 -4.83
N VAL A 37 1.28 -8.37 -4.12
CA VAL A 37 2.34 -8.16 -3.13
C VAL A 37 3.40 -9.24 -3.29
N ASP A 38 4.67 -8.89 -3.10
CA ASP A 38 5.78 -9.86 -3.13
C ASP A 38 6.41 -10.11 -1.73
N SER A 39 7.42 -10.97 -1.68
CA SER A 39 8.12 -11.31 -0.44
C SER A 39 8.89 -10.15 0.20
N TYR A 40 9.17 -9.09 -0.55
CA TYR A 40 9.85 -7.88 -0.09
C TYR A 40 8.87 -6.79 0.33
N MET A 41 7.56 -7.05 0.28
CA MET A 41 6.51 -6.05 0.52
C MET A 41 6.57 -4.89 -0.48
N ASN A 42 6.92 -5.19 -1.74
CA ASN A 42 6.55 -4.31 -2.84
C ASN A 42 5.04 -4.47 -3.10
N LEU A 43 4.35 -3.36 -3.36
CA LEU A 43 2.89 -3.31 -3.50
C LEU A 43 2.52 -2.80 -4.89
N GLN A 44 1.77 -3.59 -5.65
CA GLN A 44 1.18 -3.14 -6.90
C GLN A 44 -0.23 -2.64 -6.62
N LEU A 45 -0.53 -1.40 -7.01
CA LEU A 45 -1.85 -0.78 -6.86
C LEU A 45 -2.45 -0.50 -8.23
N ALA A 46 -3.75 -0.75 -8.37
CA ALA A 46 -4.55 -0.41 -9.54
C ALA A 46 -5.55 0.72 -9.20
N ASN A 47 -5.94 1.51 -10.20
CA ASN A 47 -6.84 2.67 -10.06
C ASN A 47 -6.41 3.60 -8.92
N THR A 48 -5.12 3.95 -8.91
CA THR A 48 -4.50 4.65 -7.79
C THR A 48 -4.69 6.16 -7.88
N GLU A 49 -5.08 6.76 -6.77
CA GLU A 49 -5.11 8.20 -6.51
C GLU A 49 -3.94 8.58 -5.61
N GLU A 50 -3.28 9.70 -5.92
CA GLU A 50 -2.22 10.27 -5.09
C GLU A 50 -2.77 11.40 -4.22
N TYR A 51 -2.29 11.40 -2.97
CA TYR A 51 -2.57 12.43 -1.99
C TYR A 51 -1.26 12.90 -1.35
N ILE A 52 -1.06 14.23 -1.32
CA ILE A 52 0.06 14.88 -0.64
C ILE A 52 -0.54 15.86 0.38
N ASP A 53 -0.09 15.76 1.63
CA ASP A 53 -0.64 16.54 2.76
C ASP A 53 -2.17 16.46 2.88
N GLY A 54 -2.74 15.29 2.56
CA GLY A 54 -4.17 15.02 2.59
C GLY A 54 -4.97 15.60 1.42
N GLN A 55 -4.34 16.31 0.47
CA GLN A 55 -4.98 16.83 -0.73
C GLN A 55 -4.78 15.91 -1.91
N PHE A 56 -5.85 15.70 -2.69
CA PHE A 56 -5.81 14.95 -3.94
C PHE A 56 -4.94 15.69 -4.97
N THR A 57 -3.93 15.01 -5.50
CA THR A 57 -3.00 15.57 -6.50
C THR A 57 -3.23 14.99 -7.90
N GLY A 58 -3.77 13.78 -8.00
CA GLY A 58 -4.12 13.20 -9.30
C GLY A 58 -4.39 11.70 -9.29
N ASN A 59 -4.77 11.20 -10.46
CA ASN A 59 -4.90 9.77 -10.75
C ASN A 59 -3.60 9.26 -11.38
N LEU A 60 -3.01 8.23 -10.78
CA LEU A 60 -1.81 7.55 -11.28
C LEU A 60 -2.13 6.25 -12.04
N GLY A 61 -3.33 5.69 -11.86
CA GLY A 61 -3.70 4.43 -12.48
C GLY A 61 -2.97 3.25 -11.83
N GLU A 62 -2.14 2.55 -12.60
CA GLU A 62 -1.38 1.40 -12.10
C GLU A 62 0.03 1.81 -11.65
N ILE A 63 0.37 1.52 -10.38
CA ILE A 63 1.67 1.87 -9.81
C ILE A 63 2.30 0.70 -9.04
N LEU A 64 3.61 0.74 -8.89
CA LEU A 64 4.38 -0.16 -8.03
C LEU A 64 5.09 0.64 -6.94
N ILE A 65 4.70 0.42 -5.69
CA ILE A 65 5.37 0.99 -4.52
C ILE A 65 6.46 0.01 -4.06
N ARG A 66 7.71 0.46 -4.06
CA ARG A 66 8.85 -0.36 -3.64
C ARG A 66 9.19 -0.15 -2.17
N THR A 67 9.37 -1.26 -1.46
CA THR A 67 10.01 -1.24 -0.14
C THR A 67 11.52 -1.04 -0.32
N ALA A 68 12.07 0.02 0.26
CA ALA A 68 13.50 0.21 0.38
C ALA A 68 13.95 -0.21 1.78
N TYR A 69 14.73 -1.29 1.87
CA TYR A 69 15.50 -1.56 3.07
C TYR A 69 16.57 -0.47 3.17
N LYS A 70 16.40 0.45 4.12
CA LYS A 70 17.52 1.30 4.54
C LYS A 70 18.37 0.43 5.47
N THR A 71 19.53 0.00 4.98
CA THR A 71 20.58 -0.62 5.79
C THR A 71 20.92 0.26 6.98
#